data_AF-A0A2E4SMF5-F1
#
_entry.id   AF-A0A2E4SMF5-F1
#
_cell.length_a   1.000
_cell.length_b   1.000
_cell.length_c   1.000
_cell.angle_alpha   90.00
_cell.angle_beta   90.00
_cell.angle_gamma   90.00
#
_symmetry.space_group_name_H-M   'P 1'
#
loop_
_entity.id
_entity.type
_entity.pdbx_description
1 polymer ?
#
loop_
_entity_poly.entity_id
_entity_poly.type
_entity_poly.pdbx_seq_one_letter_code
_entity_poly.pdbx_strand_id
1 'polypeptide(L)'
;LDESSRARFAALAEELALLENRFEQNVLDATDGWHLDVVDESNLAGVPTSVREMAAATAREAGQRGWRFTLKAPSYVPFMKFAKSRSLRERMYHAYVTRASEMGPSEGRWDNSEVMVNILTLRRQMASLLGYDNFAEYAMETRMATSVAEVDEFLSDLVRRARGHAEDELQALVVFARETDDVCDLQAWDHAFYAERLREVHFAFSQETLRPYFPLPRVLNGLFEVVHRLFSIRVEPVALPQLWHESVTFYDIVDAAGARRGSFYLDLFARANKRGGAWMADAIDRRRLPDGGVQTPVAFLVCNFTPPVDGQPTLLTHEEVLTLFHEFGHGLHHLLTRVDEPAVAGINGVPWDAVELPSQFLENWCWQREALDLIAAHHESGDPLPGDLFKRLSAARCFQSARAMLRQLEFSIFDLRLHSRFDPDGEETIQQVLDDVRASLSVAESPPYNRFQHAFSHIFAGGYAAGYYSYLWAEVLSADAFGAFEESGIFDSATGQAFLNEVLEKGGVESPLDLFTAFRGRAPGIDALLHQSGLA
;
A
#
# COMPACT_ATOMS: atom_id res chain seq x y z
N LEU A 1 14.60 5.28 32.82
CA LEU A 1 13.83 6.46 33.27
C LEU A 1 13.54 6.37 34.77
N ASP A 2 13.66 7.48 35.50
CA ASP A 2 13.17 7.56 36.89
C ASP A 2 11.63 7.59 36.94
N GLU A 3 11.03 7.69 38.13
CA GLU A 3 9.56 7.68 38.28
C GLU A 3 8.89 8.90 37.61
N SER A 4 9.49 10.10 37.72
CA SER A 4 8.94 11.32 37.14
C SER A 4 9.02 11.29 35.61
N SER A 5 10.17 10.90 35.05
CA SER A 5 10.34 10.73 33.60
C SER A 5 9.44 9.64 33.03
N ARG A 6 9.18 8.55 33.77
CA ARG A 6 8.20 7.51 33.36
C ARG A 6 6.78 8.05 33.29
N ALA A 7 6.36 8.80 34.31
CA ALA A 7 5.03 9.43 34.30
C ALA A 7 4.88 10.44 33.16
N ARG A 8 5.94 11.23 32.88
CA ARG A 8 5.95 12.15 31.73
C ARG A 8 5.89 11.40 30.40
N PHE A 9 6.68 10.34 30.22
CA PHE A 9 6.66 9.55 29.00
C PHE A 9 5.28 8.94 28.73
N ALA A 10 4.63 8.39 29.77
CA ALA A 10 3.29 7.83 29.65
C ALA A 10 2.25 8.89 29.22
N ALA A 11 2.31 10.09 29.81
CA ALA A 11 1.43 11.20 29.44
C ALA A 11 1.66 11.67 27.99
N LEU A 12 2.93 11.74 27.55
CA LEU A 12 3.27 12.07 26.16
C LEU A 12 2.75 11.03 25.17
N ALA A 13 2.87 9.74 25.50
CA ALA A 13 2.37 8.65 24.67
C ALA A 13 0.84 8.67 24.54
N GLU A 14 0.12 8.98 25.62
CA GLU A 14 -1.35 9.14 25.60
C GLU A 14 -1.76 10.32 24.72
N GLU A 15 -1.10 11.47 24.86
CA GLU A 15 -1.37 12.66 24.04
C GLU A 15 -1.06 12.41 22.56
N LEU A 16 0.05 11.74 22.26
CA LEU A 16 0.43 11.35 20.90
C LEU A 16 -0.66 10.47 20.28
N ALA A 17 -1.12 9.42 20.98
CA ALA A 17 -2.17 8.54 20.49
C ALA A 17 -3.49 9.29 20.20
N LEU A 18 -3.85 10.29 21.00
CA LEU A 18 -5.03 11.13 20.75
C LEU A 18 -4.87 11.97 19.48
N LEU A 19 -3.68 12.55 19.25
CA LEU A 19 -3.40 13.35 18.07
C LEU A 19 -3.33 12.52 16.79
N GLU A 20 -2.73 11.32 16.84
CA GLU A 20 -2.69 10.38 15.72
C GLU A 20 -4.12 9.95 15.31
N ASN A 21 -4.99 9.65 16.28
CA ASN A 21 -6.40 9.38 16.02
C ASN A 21 -7.12 10.59 15.40
N ARG A 22 -6.86 11.80 15.91
CA ARG A 22 -7.45 13.03 15.37
C ARG A 22 -7.00 13.30 13.94
N PHE A 23 -5.72 13.08 13.63
CA PHE A 23 -5.16 13.21 12.30
C PHE A 23 -5.93 12.33 11.31
N GLU A 24 -6.10 11.04 11.64
CA GLU A 24 -6.80 10.09 10.77
C GLU A 24 -8.29 10.42 10.60
N GLN A 25 -8.96 10.83 11.69
CA GLN A 25 -10.36 11.27 11.63
C GLN A 25 -10.53 12.49 10.71
N ASN A 26 -9.64 13.47 10.81
CA ASN A 26 -9.64 14.64 9.93
C ASN A 26 -9.46 14.25 8.46
N VAL A 27 -8.58 13.29 8.16
CA VAL A 27 -8.36 12.78 6.78
C VAL A 27 -9.61 12.07 6.26
N LEU A 28 -10.24 11.22 7.08
CA LEU A 28 -11.46 10.52 6.74
C LEU A 28 -12.60 11.51 6.46
N ASP A 29 -12.83 12.44 7.38
CA ASP A 29 -13.88 13.44 7.26
C ASP A 29 -13.65 14.36 6.05
N ALA A 30 -12.41 14.79 5.79
CA ALA A 30 -12.10 15.60 4.61
C ALA A 30 -12.27 14.85 3.29
N THR A 31 -12.04 13.53 3.30
CA THR A 31 -12.26 12.66 2.15
C THR A 31 -13.76 12.47 1.87
N ASP A 32 -14.55 12.23 2.93
CA ASP A 32 -16.01 12.03 2.83
C ASP A 32 -16.78 13.35 2.62
N GLY A 33 -16.22 14.47 3.08
CA GLY A 33 -16.83 15.80 3.05
C GLY A 33 -16.79 16.51 1.70
N TRP A 34 -16.08 15.99 0.70
CA TRP A 34 -16.02 16.57 -0.65
C TRP A 34 -16.57 15.62 -1.71
N HIS A 35 -17.25 16.20 -2.68
CA HIS A 35 -17.73 15.48 -3.86
C HIS A 35 -17.73 16.35 -5.10
N LEU A 36 -17.67 15.70 -6.27
CA LEU A 36 -17.87 16.31 -7.58
C LEU A 36 -19.16 15.77 -8.20
N ASP A 37 -20.20 16.61 -8.22
CA ASP A 37 -21.46 16.30 -8.88
C ASP A 37 -21.41 16.75 -10.35
N VAL A 38 -21.72 15.83 -11.25
CA VAL A 38 -21.76 16.04 -12.70
C VAL A 38 -23.15 15.66 -13.21
N VAL A 39 -23.82 16.58 -13.90
CA VAL A 39 -25.17 16.36 -14.46
C VAL A 39 -25.14 16.17 -15.98
N ASP A 40 -24.23 16.86 -16.65
CA ASP A 40 -24.04 16.75 -18.10
C ASP A 40 -23.12 15.57 -18.42
N GLU A 41 -23.67 14.55 -19.07
CA GLU A 41 -22.98 13.34 -19.49
C GLU A 41 -21.78 13.60 -20.40
N SER A 42 -21.78 14.70 -21.16
CA SER A 42 -20.66 15.06 -22.04
C SER A 42 -19.33 15.23 -21.28
N ASN A 43 -19.41 15.61 -20.00
CA ASN A 43 -18.25 15.76 -19.12
C ASN A 43 -17.66 14.43 -18.63
N LEU A 44 -18.33 13.31 -18.89
CA LEU A 44 -17.89 11.96 -18.52
C LEU A 44 -17.15 11.24 -19.64
N ALA A 45 -16.81 11.95 -20.72
CA ALA A 45 -16.05 11.38 -21.82
C ALA A 45 -14.75 10.72 -21.31
N GLY A 46 -14.58 9.44 -21.65
CA GLY A 46 -13.43 8.61 -21.25
C GLY A 46 -13.60 7.87 -19.93
N VAL A 47 -14.46 8.34 -19.01
CA VAL A 47 -14.66 7.66 -17.71
C VAL A 47 -15.25 6.26 -17.94
N PRO A 48 -14.65 5.18 -17.38
CA PRO A 48 -15.11 3.82 -17.60
C PRO A 48 -16.56 3.61 -17.14
N THR A 49 -17.28 2.73 -17.82
CA THR A 49 -18.70 2.44 -17.52
C THR A 49 -18.90 2.02 -16.07
N SER A 50 -18.06 1.14 -15.54
CA SER A 50 -18.08 0.67 -14.15
C SER A 50 -18.02 1.83 -13.14
N VAL A 51 -17.15 2.82 -13.41
CA VAL A 51 -16.97 4.00 -12.55
C VAL A 51 -18.15 4.96 -12.68
N ARG A 52 -18.72 5.09 -13.88
CA ARG A 52 -19.95 5.87 -14.12
C ARG A 52 -21.14 5.25 -13.41
N GLU A 53 -21.29 3.93 -13.43
CA GLU A 53 -22.35 3.21 -12.72
C GLU A 53 -22.22 3.39 -11.20
N MET A 54 -21.01 3.23 -10.66
CA MET A 54 -20.72 3.51 -9.26
C MET A 54 -21.05 4.97 -8.89
N ALA A 55 -20.59 5.94 -9.68
CA ALA A 55 -20.87 7.35 -9.42
C ALA A 55 -22.36 7.69 -9.51
N ALA A 56 -23.12 7.01 -10.38
CA ALA A 56 -24.57 7.14 -10.45
C ALA A 56 -25.26 6.54 -9.21
N ALA A 57 -24.81 5.38 -8.72
CA ALA A 57 -25.30 4.79 -7.48
C ALA A 57 -25.02 5.71 -6.29
N THR A 58 -23.80 6.24 -6.17
CA THR A 58 -23.43 7.23 -5.13
C THR A 58 -24.28 8.51 -5.20
N ALA A 59 -24.62 8.99 -6.41
CA ALA A 59 -25.52 10.12 -6.57
C ALA A 59 -26.95 9.79 -6.08
N ARG A 60 -27.48 8.61 -6.42
CA ARG A 60 -28.81 8.14 -5.97
C ARG A 60 -28.89 8.03 -4.45
N GLU A 61 -27.89 7.42 -3.82
CA GLU A 61 -27.80 7.29 -2.37
C GLU A 61 -27.77 8.65 -1.66
N ALA A 62 -27.12 9.64 -2.29
CA ALA A 62 -27.08 11.01 -1.79
C ALA A 62 -28.28 11.89 -2.19
N GLY A 63 -29.30 11.33 -2.84
CA GLY A 63 -30.47 12.07 -3.32
C GLY A 63 -30.16 13.10 -4.41
N GLN A 64 -29.04 12.97 -5.12
CA GLN A 64 -28.64 13.85 -6.22
C GLN A 64 -28.98 13.26 -7.59
N ARG A 65 -29.04 14.14 -8.60
CA ARG A 65 -29.17 13.75 -10.01
C ARG A 65 -27.80 13.62 -10.66
N GLY A 66 -27.71 12.76 -11.68
CA GLY A 66 -26.48 12.58 -12.45
C GLY A 66 -25.50 11.64 -11.75
N TRP A 67 -24.25 12.08 -11.64
CA TRP A 67 -23.12 11.30 -11.15
C TRP A 67 -22.39 12.05 -10.05
N ARG A 68 -22.03 11.34 -8.99
CA ARG A 68 -21.28 11.88 -7.85
C ARG A 68 -19.96 11.14 -7.71
N PHE A 69 -18.86 11.84 -7.90
CA PHE A 69 -17.50 11.34 -7.67
C PHE A 69 -16.99 11.80 -6.31
N THR A 70 -16.18 10.97 -5.65
CA THR A 70 -15.64 11.22 -4.30
C THR A 70 -14.11 11.16 -4.31
N LEU A 71 -13.48 11.51 -3.19
CA LEU A 71 -12.03 11.41 -3.03
C LEU A 71 -11.54 9.99 -2.67
N LYS A 72 -12.44 9.00 -2.56
CA LYS A 72 -12.07 7.60 -2.31
C LYS A 72 -11.35 7.02 -3.52
N ALA A 73 -10.35 6.18 -3.28
CA ALA A 73 -9.49 5.65 -4.35
C ALA A 73 -10.26 5.01 -5.53
N PRO A 74 -11.31 4.19 -5.33
CA PRO A 74 -12.10 3.64 -6.45
C PRO A 74 -12.80 4.68 -7.31
N SER A 75 -13.02 5.89 -6.79
CA SER A 75 -13.61 7.02 -7.53
C SER A 75 -12.52 7.93 -8.10
N TYR A 76 -11.59 8.36 -7.26
CA TYR A 76 -10.53 9.30 -7.60
C TYR A 76 -9.56 8.75 -8.65
N VAL A 77 -8.99 7.56 -8.44
CA VAL A 77 -7.92 7.01 -9.28
C VAL A 77 -8.37 6.84 -10.74
N PRO A 78 -9.48 6.14 -11.03
CA PRO A 78 -9.91 6.01 -12.42
C PRO A 78 -10.41 7.33 -13.01
N PHE A 79 -10.97 8.25 -12.20
CA PHE A 79 -11.32 9.57 -12.70
C PHE A 79 -10.08 10.32 -13.22
N MET A 80 -8.98 10.29 -12.46
CA MET A 80 -7.72 10.92 -12.86
C MET A 80 -7.04 10.23 -14.05
N LYS A 81 -7.18 8.90 -14.18
CA LYS A 81 -6.61 8.12 -15.30
C LYS A 81 -7.40 8.30 -16.61
N PHE A 82 -8.72 8.46 -16.56
CA PHE A 82 -9.56 8.30 -17.76
C PHE A 82 -10.44 9.50 -18.13
N ALA A 83 -10.76 10.41 -17.21
CA ALA A 83 -11.64 11.54 -17.52
C ALA A 83 -10.96 12.49 -18.51
N LYS A 84 -11.55 12.70 -19.70
CA LYS A 84 -10.99 13.60 -20.72
C LYS A 84 -11.09 15.08 -20.36
N SER A 85 -12.02 15.45 -19.48
CA SER A 85 -12.20 16.83 -19.05
C SER A 85 -11.05 17.28 -18.13
N ARG A 86 -10.09 18.02 -18.70
CA ARG A 86 -8.90 18.53 -17.99
C ARG A 86 -9.26 19.38 -16.78
N SER A 87 -10.25 20.25 -16.90
CA SER A 87 -10.70 21.12 -15.80
C SER A 87 -11.34 20.35 -14.65
N LEU A 88 -12.03 19.24 -14.94
CA LEU A 88 -12.55 18.37 -13.88
C LEU A 88 -11.45 17.56 -13.21
N ARG A 89 -10.45 17.09 -13.98
CA ARG A 89 -9.24 16.47 -13.40
C ARG A 89 -8.51 17.44 -12.47
N GLU A 90 -8.33 18.69 -12.88
CA GLU A 90 -7.72 19.74 -12.05
C GLU A 90 -8.48 19.94 -10.72
N ARG A 91 -9.82 20.07 -10.78
CA ARG A 91 -10.66 20.21 -9.58
C ARG A 91 -10.54 19.01 -8.64
N MET A 92 -10.58 17.80 -9.20
CA MET A 92 -10.46 16.54 -8.46
C MET A 92 -9.08 16.42 -7.80
N TYR A 93 -8.01 16.69 -8.56
CA TYR A 93 -6.63 16.69 -8.08
C TYR A 93 -6.44 17.70 -6.95
N HIS A 94 -6.85 18.95 -7.15
CA HIS A 94 -6.73 20.00 -6.14
C HIS A 94 -7.41 19.59 -4.84
N ALA A 95 -8.66 19.12 -4.89
CA ALA A 95 -9.39 18.66 -3.70
C ALA A 95 -8.68 17.49 -2.99
N TYR A 96 -8.12 16.54 -3.74
CA TYR A 96 -7.43 15.39 -3.17
C TYR A 96 -6.13 15.77 -2.46
N VAL A 97 -5.27 16.57 -3.11
CA VAL A 97 -3.93 16.91 -2.57
C VAL A 97 -3.98 18.01 -1.51
N THR A 98 -5.14 18.64 -1.29
CA THR A 98 -5.36 19.65 -0.24
C THR A 98 -6.26 19.17 0.89
N ARG A 99 -6.76 17.92 0.85
CA ARG A 99 -7.65 17.42 1.91
C ARG A 99 -6.97 17.48 3.28
N ALA A 100 -7.78 17.75 4.31
CA ALA A 100 -7.32 17.95 5.69
C ALA A 100 -6.26 19.05 5.87
N SER A 101 -6.25 20.06 5.00
CA SER A 101 -5.36 21.23 5.09
C SER A 101 -6.11 22.55 5.10
N GLU A 102 -5.38 23.64 5.38
CA GLU A 102 -5.86 25.02 5.33
C GLU A 102 -6.33 25.43 3.92
N MET A 103 -5.78 24.80 2.88
CA MET A 103 -6.14 25.02 1.47
C MET A 103 -7.18 24.01 0.96
N GLY A 104 -7.65 23.13 1.85
CA GLY A 104 -8.56 22.06 1.53
C GLY A 104 -9.96 22.52 1.12
N PRO A 105 -10.74 21.62 0.51
CA PRO A 105 -12.10 21.91 0.07
C PRO A 105 -13.09 22.24 1.20
N SER A 106 -12.66 22.16 2.47
CA SER A 106 -13.48 22.28 3.66
C SER A 106 -13.13 23.52 4.48
N GLU A 107 -12.49 24.53 3.87
CA GLU A 107 -12.17 25.83 4.49
C GLU A 107 -11.43 25.70 5.83
N GLY A 108 -10.48 24.76 5.91
CA GLY A 108 -9.68 24.51 7.12
C GLY A 108 -10.40 23.78 8.26
N ARG A 109 -11.65 23.33 8.08
CA ARG A 109 -12.45 22.64 9.12
C ARG A 109 -11.74 21.42 9.73
N TRP A 110 -10.98 20.70 8.91
CA TRP A 110 -10.26 19.47 9.28
C TRP A 110 -8.75 19.62 9.07
N ASP A 111 -8.22 20.83 9.27
CA ASP A 111 -6.80 21.12 9.06
C ASP A 111 -5.90 20.36 10.04
N ASN A 112 -4.93 19.62 9.50
CA ASN A 112 -3.93 18.85 10.22
C ASN A 112 -2.61 19.62 10.46
N SER A 113 -2.47 20.88 10.03
CA SER A 113 -1.24 21.67 10.17
C SER A 113 -0.69 21.66 11.61
N GLU A 114 -1.52 22.05 12.58
CA GLU A 114 -1.12 22.09 14.00
C GLU A 114 -0.95 20.68 14.58
N VAL A 115 -1.80 19.73 14.15
CA VAL A 115 -1.76 18.33 14.62
C VAL A 115 -0.40 17.70 14.29
N MET A 116 0.10 17.89 13.06
CA MET A 116 1.40 17.35 12.64
C MET A 116 2.56 17.92 13.45
N VAL A 117 2.59 19.24 13.70
CA VAL A 117 3.64 19.88 14.49
C VAL A 117 3.65 19.36 15.92
N ASN A 118 2.46 19.20 16.53
CA ASN A 118 2.33 18.66 17.88
C ASN A 118 2.78 17.20 17.93
N ILE A 119 2.44 16.37 16.94
CA ILE A 119 2.92 14.98 16.83
C ILE A 119 4.46 14.94 16.81
N LEU A 120 5.11 15.74 15.96
CA LEU A 120 6.58 15.77 15.85
C LEU A 120 7.23 16.27 17.15
N THR A 121 6.60 17.26 17.80
CA THR A 121 7.04 17.78 19.10
C THR A 121 7.01 16.69 20.18
N LEU A 122 5.91 15.96 20.31
CA LEU A 122 5.77 14.87 21.28
C LEU A 122 6.77 13.74 21.01
N ARG A 123 6.94 13.36 19.75
CA ARG A 123 7.92 12.34 19.33
C ARG A 123 9.35 12.72 19.71
N ARG A 124 9.75 13.97 19.46
CA ARG A 124 11.06 14.48 19.89
C ARG A 124 11.21 14.45 21.41
N GLN A 125 10.20 14.92 22.16
CA GLN A 125 10.24 14.90 23.63
C GLN A 125 10.35 13.47 24.19
N MET A 126 9.62 12.51 23.61
CA MET A 126 9.70 11.10 23.99
C MET A 126 11.09 10.52 23.74
N ALA A 127 11.67 10.77 22.56
CA ALA A 127 13.02 10.32 22.22
C ALA A 127 14.09 10.93 23.15
N SER A 128 14.03 12.24 23.39
CA SER A 128 14.97 12.93 24.30
C SER A 128 14.88 12.44 25.75
N LEU A 129 13.67 12.10 26.25
CA LEU A 129 13.53 11.50 27.57
C LEU A 129 14.26 10.17 27.68
N LEU A 130 14.24 9.37 26.61
CA LEU A 130 14.92 8.09 26.53
C LEU A 130 16.43 8.21 26.26
N GLY A 131 16.93 9.41 25.96
CA GLY A 131 18.35 9.70 25.75
C GLY A 131 18.80 9.63 24.29
N TYR A 132 17.87 9.62 23.33
CA TYR A 132 18.18 9.71 21.90
C TYR A 132 18.20 11.17 21.42
N ASP A 133 19.01 11.47 20.41
CA ASP A 133 19.13 12.83 19.87
C ASP A 133 17.89 13.23 19.05
N ASN A 134 17.25 12.25 18.42
CA ASN A 134 16.05 12.44 17.59
C ASN A 134 15.15 11.20 17.61
N PHE A 135 13.93 11.34 17.07
CA PHE A 135 12.95 10.26 17.05
C PHE A 135 13.34 9.13 16.10
N ALA A 136 14.02 9.43 15.00
CA ALA A 136 14.46 8.40 14.05
C ALA A 136 15.44 7.42 14.70
N GLU A 137 16.42 7.89 15.48
CA GLU A 137 17.31 7.01 16.25
C GLU A 137 16.55 6.11 17.23
N TYR A 138 15.59 6.67 17.97
CA TYR A 138 14.72 5.88 18.85
C TYR A 138 13.94 4.81 18.07
N ALA A 139 13.41 5.15 16.89
CA ALA A 139 12.67 4.20 16.08
C ALA A 139 13.56 3.06 15.54
N MET A 140 14.81 3.35 15.17
CA MET A 140 15.77 2.40 14.58
C MET A 140 16.18 1.26 15.54
N GLU A 141 16.07 1.44 16.85
CA GLU A 141 16.40 0.40 17.85
C GLU A 141 15.62 -0.92 17.65
N THR A 142 14.47 -0.85 16.99
CA THR A 142 13.61 -2.02 16.68
C THR A 142 13.56 -2.34 15.19
N ARG A 143 14.51 -1.84 14.41
CA ARG A 143 14.62 -2.00 12.96
C ARG A 143 15.80 -2.91 12.59
N MET A 144 15.81 -3.42 11.36
CA MET A 144 16.98 -4.07 10.78
C MET A 144 18.07 -3.07 10.47
N ALA A 145 17.69 -1.89 9.97
CA ALA A 145 18.62 -0.80 9.74
C ALA A 145 19.27 -0.36 11.06
N THR A 146 20.59 -0.20 11.03
CA THR A 146 21.41 0.03 12.23
C THR A 146 21.62 1.50 12.53
N SER A 147 21.33 2.40 11.59
CA SER A 147 21.46 3.84 11.80
C SER A 147 20.68 4.66 10.76
N VAL A 148 20.39 5.92 11.10
CA VAL A 148 19.83 6.92 10.17
C VAL A 148 20.74 7.12 8.95
N ALA A 149 22.07 7.04 9.12
CA ALA A 149 23.04 7.22 8.05
C ALA A 149 22.98 6.08 7.02
N GLU A 150 22.81 4.84 7.48
CA GLU A 150 22.64 3.67 6.61
C GLU A 150 21.39 3.80 5.73
N VAL A 151 20.27 4.24 6.32
CA VAL A 151 19.02 4.46 5.57
C VAL A 151 19.17 5.62 4.57
N ASP A 152 19.82 6.72 4.96
CA ASP A 152 20.08 7.85 4.06
C ASP A 152 20.96 7.44 2.87
N GLU A 153 21.99 6.60 3.10
CA GLU A 153 22.84 6.04 2.04
C GLU A 153 22.05 5.11 1.11
N PHE A 154 21.24 4.21 1.66
CA PHE A 154 20.38 3.32 0.89
C PHE A 154 19.42 4.09 -0.03
N LEU A 155 18.68 5.06 0.53
CA LEU A 155 17.74 5.88 -0.23
C LEU A 155 18.47 6.73 -1.29
N SER A 156 19.63 7.29 -0.95
CA SER A 156 20.43 8.07 -1.89
C SER A 156 20.99 7.23 -3.04
N ASP A 157 21.38 5.97 -2.80
CA ASP A 157 21.82 5.07 -3.86
C ASP A 157 20.70 4.78 -4.86
N LEU A 158 19.50 4.48 -4.36
CA LEU A 158 18.32 4.27 -5.20
C LEU A 158 17.96 5.52 -6.01
N VAL A 159 18.01 6.72 -5.42
CA VAL A 159 17.81 7.98 -6.17
C VAL A 159 18.81 8.10 -7.33
N ARG A 160 20.10 7.83 -7.10
CA ARG A 160 21.13 7.90 -8.16
C ARG A 160 20.84 6.96 -9.32
N ARG A 161 20.29 5.77 -9.04
CA ARG A 161 19.99 4.74 -10.06
C ARG A 161 18.68 5.02 -10.80
N ALA A 162 17.65 5.48 -10.09
CA ALA A 162 16.32 5.68 -10.66
C ALA A 162 16.15 7.01 -11.39
N ARG A 163 16.86 8.07 -10.99
CA ARG A 163 16.57 9.43 -11.47
C ARG A 163 16.66 9.60 -12.97
N GLY A 164 17.73 9.13 -13.61
CA GLY A 164 17.89 9.26 -15.07
C GLY A 164 16.75 8.59 -15.84
N HIS A 165 16.38 7.37 -15.43
CA HIS A 165 15.24 6.65 -16.00
C HIS A 165 13.92 7.41 -15.81
N ALA A 166 13.72 8.03 -14.64
CA ALA A 166 12.50 8.79 -14.37
C ALA A 166 12.41 10.10 -15.19
N GLU A 167 13.54 10.73 -15.49
CA GLU A 167 13.63 11.90 -16.39
C GLU A 167 13.24 11.49 -17.82
N ASP A 168 13.75 10.35 -18.31
CA ASP A 168 13.39 9.80 -19.62
C ASP A 168 11.90 9.45 -19.71
N GLU A 169 11.35 8.81 -18.67
CA GLU A 169 9.92 8.48 -18.57
C GLU A 169 9.03 9.73 -18.58
N LEU A 170 9.43 10.80 -17.87
CA LEU A 170 8.70 12.07 -17.88
C LEU A 170 8.78 12.74 -19.25
N GLN A 171 9.96 12.73 -19.88
CA GLN A 171 10.14 13.31 -21.20
C GLN A 171 9.29 12.60 -22.25
N ALA A 172 9.21 11.27 -22.20
CA ALA A 172 8.32 10.49 -23.06
C ALA A 172 6.85 10.90 -22.86
N LEU A 173 6.44 11.15 -21.61
CA LEU A 173 5.09 11.60 -21.29
C LEU A 173 4.78 13.01 -21.84
N VAL A 174 5.73 13.94 -21.70
CA VAL A 174 5.61 15.31 -22.22
C VAL A 174 5.51 15.31 -23.75
N VAL A 175 6.35 14.53 -24.43
CA VAL A 175 6.30 14.37 -25.89
C VAL A 175 4.94 13.80 -26.31
N PHE A 176 4.50 12.74 -25.65
CA PHE A 176 3.21 12.10 -25.95
C PHE A 176 2.02 13.06 -25.77
N ALA A 177 1.99 13.84 -24.68
CA ALA A 177 0.93 14.80 -24.42
C ALA A 177 0.89 15.92 -25.49
N ARG A 178 2.06 16.38 -25.92
CA ARG A 178 2.20 17.37 -26.99
C ARG A 178 1.74 16.84 -28.35
N GLU A 179 2.16 15.63 -28.72
CA GLU A 179 1.82 15.04 -30.02
C GLU A 179 0.34 14.65 -30.15
N THR A 180 -0.27 14.22 -29.04
CA THR A 180 -1.66 13.72 -29.05
C THR A 180 -2.71 14.82 -28.91
N ASP A 181 -2.48 15.78 -28.01
CA ASP A 181 -3.49 16.77 -27.60
C ASP A 181 -2.96 18.22 -27.58
N ASP A 182 -1.76 18.48 -28.13
CA ASP A 182 -1.09 19.81 -28.16
C ASP A 182 -0.85 20.42 -26.76
N VAL A 183 -0.76 19.58 -25.72
CA VAL A 183 -0.46 20.02 -24.36
C VAL A 183 1.05 20.24 -24.20
N CYS A 184 1.45 21.51 -24.27
CA CYS A 184 2.85 21.93 -24.06
C CYS A 184 3.21 22.18 -22.58
N ASP A 185 2.19 22.31 -21.73
CA ASP A 185 2.33 22.56 -20.30
C ASP A 185 1.65 21.42 -19.54
N LEU A 186 2.41 20.34 -19.33
CA LEU A 186 1.94 19.14 -18.66
C LEU A 186 1.90 19.37 -17.15
N GLN A 187 0.70 19.40 -16.58
CA GLN A 187 0.49 19.70 -15.16
C GLN A 187 0.29 18.43 -14.34
N ALA A 188 0.39 18.53 -13.01
CA ALA A 188 0.31 17.36 -12.12
C ALA A 188 -1.00 16.55 -12.27
N TRP A 189 -2.13 17.22 -12.56
CA TRP A 189 -3.43 16.58 -12.82
C TRP A 189 -3.56 15.94 -14.22
N ASP A 190 -2.54 16.10 -15.07
CA ASP A 190 -2.47 15.48 -16.39
C ASP A 190 -1.64 14.18 -16.38
N HIS A 191 -0.78 13.99 -15.37
CA HIS A 191 0.18 12.89 -15.33
C HIS A 191 -0.47 11.51 -15.43
N ALA A 192 -1.45 11.22 -14.57
CA ALA A 192 -2.14 9.93 -14.56
C ALA A 192 -2.90 9.67 -15.88
N PHE A 193 -3.51 10.71 -16.44
CA PHE A 193 -4.27 10.64 -17.68
C PHE A 193 -3.38 10.29 -18.89
N TYR A 194 -2.29 11.03 -19.08
CA TYR A 194 -1.38 10.75 -20.19
C TYR A 194 -0.55 9.49 -19.96
N ALA A 195 -0.25 9.12 -18.71
CA ALA A 195 0.47 7.89 -18.42
C ALA A 195 -0.38 6.68 -18.82
N GLU A 196 -1.67 6.69 -18.49
CA GLU A 196 -2.61 5.65 -18.89
C GLU A 196 -2.77 5.60 -20.41
N ARG A 197 -2.94 6.74 -21.09
CA ARG A 197 -3.03 6.77 -22.56
C ARG A 197 -1.74 6.33 -23.25
N LEU A 198 -0.57 6.71 -22.72
CA LEU A 198 0.72 6.27 -23.25
C LEU A 198 0.87 4.75 -23.08
N ARG A 199 0.47 4.21 -21.94
CA ARG A 199 0.43 2.77 -21.68
C ARG A 199 -0.48 2.03 -22.68
N GLU A 200 -1.68 2.56 -22.91
CA GLU A 200 -2.64 2.02 -23.87
C GLU A 200 -2.08 1.97 -25.30
N VAL A 201 -1.41 3.05 -25.75
CA VAL A 201 -0.82 3.11 -27.08
C VAL A 201 0.41 2.19 -27.19
N HIS A 202 1.29 2.23 -26.20
CA HIS A 202 2.57 1.51 -26.25
C HIS A 202 2.39 0.00 -26.16
N PHE A 203 1.48 -0.47 -25.30
CA PHE A 203 1.27 -1.91 -25.10
C PHE A 203 -0.02 -2.44 -25.75
N ALA A 204 -0.81 -1.57 -26.39
CA ALA A 204 -2.10 -1.91 -27.00
C ALA A 204 -3.10 -2.56 -26.00
N PHE A 205 -3.07 -2.21 -24.71
CA PHE A 205 -4.04 -2.70 -23.72
C PHE A 205 -4.27 -1.69 -22.58
N SER A 206 -5.44 -1.77 -21.93
CA SER A 206 -5.79 -1.02 -20.73
C SER A 206 -6.07 -1.94 -19.55
N GLN A 207 -6.00 -1.43 -18.32
CA GLN A 207 -6.45 -2.15 -17.10
C GLN A 207 -7.92 -2.58 -17.26
N GLU A 208 -8.75 -1.77 -17.92
CA GLU A 208 -10.14 -2.10 -18.22
C GLU A 208 -10.29 -3.27 -19.20
N THR A 209 -9.31 -3.52 -20.07
CA THR A 209 -9.29 -4.71 -20.94
C THR A 209 -9.03 -6.00 -20.15
N LEU A 210 -8.24 -5.90 -19.06
CA LEU A 210 -7.93 -7.04 -18.20
C LEU A 210 -9.00 -7.31 -17.15
N ARG A 211 -9.72 -6.27 -16.73
CA ARG A 211 -10.74 -6.33 -15.66
C ARG A 211 -11.74 -7.50 -15.80
N PRO A 212 -12.28 -7.83 -16.98
CA PRO A 212 -13.16 -8.99 -17.16
C PRO A 212 -12.54 -10.35 -16.82
N TYR A 213 -11.22 -10.46 -16.75
CA TYR A 213 -10.50 -11.69 -16.42
C TYR A 213 -10.26 -11.86 -14.91
N PHE A 214 -10.56 -10.87 -14.09
CA PHE A 214 -10.33 -10.93 -12.64
C PHE A 214 -11.64 -10.80 -11.84
N PRO A 215 -12.62 -11.71 -12.04
CA PRO A 215 -13.79 -11.74 -11.17
C PRO A 215 -13.35 -12.17 -9.76
N LEU A 216 -13.79 -11.43 -8.74
CA LEU A 216 -13.36 -11.60 -7.35
C LEU A 216 -13.41 -13.07 -6.86
N PRO A 217 -14.46 -13.87 -7.09
CA PRO A 217 -14.47 -15.28 -6.68
C PRO A 217 -13.35 -16.13 -7.32
N ARG A 218 -12.99 -15.85 -8.58
CA ARG A 218 -11.88 -16.54 -9.27
C ARG A 218 -10.54 -16.14 -8.67
N VAL A 219 -10.34 -14.85 -8.42
CA VAL A 219 -9.11 -14.33 -7.82
C VAL A 219 -8.89 -14.93 -6.42
N LEU A 220 -9.92 -14.95 -5.57
CA LEU A 220 -9.83 -15.55 -4.22
C LEU A 220 -9.49 -17.03 -4.28
N ASN A 221 -10.20 -17.80 -5.10
CA ASN A 221 -9.93 -19.24 -5.24
C ASN A 221 -8.53 -19.51 -5.79
N GLY A 222 -8.07 -18.70 -6.76
CA GLY A 222 -6.74 -18.81 -7.31
C GLY A 222 -5.64 -18.43 -6.30
N LEU A 223 -5.86 -17.39 -5.49
CA LEU A 223 -4.98 -17.02 -4.37
C LEU A 223 -4.85 -18.18 -3.37
N PHE A 224 -5.98 -18.79 -2.98
CA PHE A 224 -5.97 -19.92 -2.05
C PHE A 224 -5.26 -21.15 -2.65
N GLU A 225 -5.40 -21.38 -3.95
CA GLU A 225 -4.67 -22.45 -4.65
C GLU A 225 -3.16 -22.16 -4.75
N VAL A 226 -2.76 -20.90 -5.00
CA VAL A 226 -1.33 -20.50 -4.97
C VAL A 226 -0.74 -20.83 -3.59
N VAL A 227 -1.42 -20.42 -2.53
CA VAL A 227 -1.00 -20.66 -1.14
C VAL A 227 -0.98 -22.15 -0.81
N HIS A 228 -1.94 -22.91 -1.33
CA HIS A 228 -1.95 -24.36 -1.20
C HIS A 228 -0.72 -25.01 -1.84
N ARG A 229 -0.34 -24.59 -3.06
CA ARG A 229 0.83 -25.14 -3.75
C ARG A 229 2.15 -24.75 -3.08
N LEU A 230 2.25 -23.54 -2.56
CA LEU A 230 3.46 -23.06 -1.90
C LEU A 230 3.68 -23.69 -0.53
N PHE A 231 2.61 -23.80 0.27
CA PHE A 231 2.72 -24.04 1.71
C PHE A 231 1.89 -25.24 2.19
N SER A 232 1.20 -25.96 1.30
CA SER A 232 0.27 -27.05 1.65
C SER A 232 -0.82 -26.61 2.64
N ILE A 233 -1.23 -25.34 2.53
CA ILE A 233 -2.24 -24.70 3.37
C ILE A 233 -3.57 -24.62 2.61
N ARG A 234 -4.68 -25.01 3.26
CA ARG A 234 -6.03 -24.86 2.73
C ARG A 234 -6.75 -23.70 3.40
N VAL A 235 -7.59 -23.01 2.66
CA VAL A 235 -8.45 -21.93 3.16
C VAL A 235 -9.90 -22.36 3.02
N GLU A 236 -10.64 -22.38 4.12
CA GLU A 236 -11.98 -22.94 4.21
C GLU A 236 -12.97 -21.88 4.72
N PRO A 237 -14.08 -21.58 4.01
CA PRO A 237 -15.05 -20.59 4.45
C PRO A 237 -15.80 -21.06 5.69
N VAL A 238 -16.01 -20.15 6.63
CA VAL A 238 -16.72 -20.42 7.89
C VAL A 238 -17.83 -19.39 8.08
N ALA A 239 -19.06 -19.88 8.26
CA ALA A 239 -20.20 -19.01 8.54
C ALA A 239 -20.21 -18.60 10.02
N LEU A 240 -20.13 -17.29 10.27
CA LEU A 240 -20.27 -16.72 11.61
C LEU A 240 -21.67 -16.11 11.80
N PRO A 241 -22.22 -16.19 13.03
CA PRO A 241 -23.58 -15.69 13.30
C PRO A 241 -23.67 -14.16 13.33
N GLN A 242 -22.56 -13.46 13.57
CA GLN A 242 -22.53 -12.00 13.67
C GLN A 242 -21.24 -11.45 13.06
N LEU A 243 -21.40 -10.48 12.15
CA LEU A 243 -20.35 -9.70 11.51
C LEU A 243 -20.75 -8.23 11.56
N TRP A 244 -19.79 -7.30 11.48
CA TRP A 244 -20.07 -5.85 11.53
C TRP A 244 -20.65 -5.30 10.23
N HIS A 245 -20.52 -6.03 9.11
CA HIS A 245 -21.05 -5.64 7.82
C HIS A 245 -21.36 -6.88 6.97
N GLU A 246 -22.40 -6.80 6.13
CA GLU A 246 -22.90 -7.94 5.33
C GLU A 246 -21.92 -8.44 4.27
N SER A 247 -20.99 -7.58 3.84
CA SER A 247 -19.98 -7.91 2.84
C SER A 247 -18.73 -8.56 3.42
N VAL A 248 -18.64 -8.71 4.75
CA VAL A 248 -17.49 -9.32 5.41
C VAL A 248 -17.64 -10.84 5.31
N THR A 249 -16.55 -11.52 5.01
CA THR A 249 -16.49 -12.99 5.04
C THR A 249 -15.45 -13.47 6.04
N PHE A 250 -15.55 -14.73 6.47
CA PHE A 250 -14.66 -15.32 7.46
C PHE A 250 -14.17 -16.69 7.00
N TYR A 251 -12.90 -16.99 7.24
CA TYR A 251 -12.23 -18.20 6.78
C TYR A 251 -11.31 -18.78 7.84
N ASP A 252 -11.19 -20.11 7.84
CA ASP A 252 -10.15 -20.85 8.57
C ASP A 252 -8.99 -21.20 7.62
N ILE A 253 -7.77 -21.17 8.15
CA ILE A 253 -6.55 -21.66 7.51
C ILE A 253 -6.18 -23.00 8.14
N VAL A 254 -6.06 -24.05 7.32
CA VAL A 254 -5.88 -25.44 7.75
C VAL A 254 -4.63 -26.02 7.10
N ASP A 255 -3.79 -26.70 7.89
CA ASP A 255 -2.59 -27.35 7.36
C ASP A 255 -2.87 -28.71 6.68
N ALA A 256 -1.82 -29.30 6.10
CA ALA A 256 -1.90 -30.60 5.43
C ALA A 256 -2.39 -31.74 6.34
N ALA A 257 -2.20 -31.63 7.65
CA ALA A 257 -2.67 -32.61 8.63
C ALA A 257 -4.14 -32.39 9.03
N GLY A 258 -4.78 -31.33 8.55
CA GLY A 258 -6.15 -30.98 8.90
C GLY A 258 -6.26 -30.15 10.19
N ALA A 259 -5.15 -29.65 10.73
CA ALA A 259 -5.17 -28.82 11.92
C ALA A 259 -5.37 -27.34 11.54
N ARG A 260 -6.27 -26.65 12.26
CA ARG A 260 -6.47 -25.21 12.09
C ARG A 260 -5.24 -24.45 12.59
N ARG A 261 -4.66 -23.62 11.72
CA ARG A 261 -3.51 -22.76 12.01
C ARG A 261 -3.93 -21.37 12.45
N GLY A 262 -5.00 -20.83 11.88
CA GLY A 262 -5.54 -19.52 12.21
C GLY A 262 -6.86 -19.27 11.47
N SER A 263 -7.41 -18.07 11.64
CA SER A 263 -8.62 -17.63 10.92
C SER A 263 -8.51 -16.16 10.51
N PHE A 264 -9.30 -15.71 9.54
CA PHE A 264 -9.31 -14.29 9.19
C PHE A 264 -10.67 -13.79 8.72
N TYR A 265 -10.92 -12.52 9.00
CA TYR A 265 -11.98 -11.74 8.40
C TYR A 265 -11.49 -11.09 7.11
N LEU A 266 -12.34 -11.05 6.08
CA LEU A 266 -12.04 -10.42 4.81
C LEU A 266 -13.08 -9.32 4.52
N ASP A 267 -12.64 -8.07 4.47
CA ASP A 267 -13.48 -6.88 4.28
C ASP A 267 -12.99 -6.03 3.09
N LEU A 268 -13.50 -6.34 1.90
CA LEU A 268 -12.89 -5.89 0.64
C LEU A 268 -13.34 -4.53 0.11
N PHE A 269 -14.56 -4.07 0.42
CA PHE A 269 -15.18 -2.99 -0.34
C PHE A 269 -15.05 -1.62 0.32
N ALA A 270 -14.87 -0.59 -0.50
CA ALA A 270 -14.94 0.79 -0.07
C ALA A 270 -16.38 1.20 0.29
N ARG A 271 -16.54 1.95 1.38
CA ARG A 271 -17.83 2.48 1.83
C ARG A 271 -17.66 3.73 2.70
N ALA A 272 -18.74 4.48 2.94
CA ALA A 272 -18.78 5.59 3.89
C ALA A 272 -18.28 5.16 5.28
N ASN A 273 -17.54 6.04 5.97
CA ASN A 273 -17.02 5.80 7.32
C ASN A 273 -16.03 4.61 7.46
N LYS A 274 -15.52 4.04 6.35
CA LYS A 274 -14.42 3.08 6.37
C LYS A 274 -13.12 3.80 5.98
N ARG A 275 -12.07 3.60 6.79
CA ARG A 275 -10.71 4.07 6.49
C ARG A 275 -10.27 3.63 5.09
N GLY A 276 -9.62 4.53 4.34
CA GLY A 276 -9.08 4.24 3.01
C GLY A 276 -7.84 3.34 3.04
N GLY A 277 -7.35 2.96 1.86
CA GLY A 277 -6.16 2.09 1.72
C GLY A 277 -6.47 0.60 1.82
N ALA A 278 -5.45 -0.19 2.12
CA ALA A 278 -5.58 -1.60 2.47
C ALA A 278 -4.63 -1.88 3.64
N TRP A 279 -4.98 -2.86 4.47
CA TRP A 279 -4.15 -3.27 5.60
C TRP A 279 -4.55 -4.64 6.13
N MET A 280 -3.59 -5.28 6.80
CA MET A 280 -3.81 -6.36 7.74
C MET A 280 -3.73 -5.84 9.18
N ALA A 281 -4.58 -6.34 10.07
CA ALA A 281 -4.44 -6.14 11.51
C ALA A 281 -4.65 -7.45 12.27
N ASP A 282 -3.90 -7.66 13.34
CA ASP A 282 -4.16 -8.74 14.28
C ASP A 282 -5.45 -8.49 15.06
N ALA A 283 -6.22 -9.57 15.27
CA ALA A 283 -7.41 -9.57 16.13
C ALA A 283 -7.16 -10.40 17.40
N ILE A 284 -6.46 -11.52 17.21
CA ILE A 284 -6.07 -12.46 18.25
C ILE A 284 -4.67 -12.95 17.89
N ASP A 285 -3.75 -12.91 18.85
CA ASP A 285 -2.43 -13.51 18.70
C ASP A 285 -2.43 -15.01 18.98
N ARG A 286 -1.46 -15.70 18.37
CA ARG A 286 -1.10 -17.05 18.76
C ARG A 286 -0.54 -17.03 20.18
N ARG A 287 -1.02 -17.93 21.04
CA ARG A 287 -0.43 -18.09 22.38
C ARG A 287 -0.59 -19.47 22.97
N ARG A 288 0.34 -19.86 23.84
CA ARG A 288 0.17 -21.02 24.74
C ARG A 288 -0.75 -20.65 25.89
N LEU A 289 -1.78 -21.47 26.12
CA LEU A 289 -2.72 -21.31 27.22
C LEU A 289 -2.19 -22.02 28.49
N PRO A 290 -2.66 -21.64 29.70
CA PRO A 290 -2.22 -22.25 30.95
C PRO A 290 -2.46 -23.76 31.06
N ASP A 291 -3.43 -24.30 30.31
CA ASP A 291 -3.75 -25.73 30.24
C ASP A 291 -2.86 -26.51 29.25
N GLY A 292 -1.91 -25.84 28.61
CA GLY A 292 -1.02 -26.40 27.59
C GLY A 292 -1.59 -26.38 26.17
N GLY A 293 -2.83 -25.95 25.98
CA GLY A 293 -3.44 -25.74 24.67
C GLY A 293 -2.82 -24.56 23.92
N VAL A 294 -3.09 -24.46 22.61
CA VAL A 294 -2.66 -23.35 21.77
C VAL A 294 -3.89 -22.59 21.28
N GLN A 295 -3.93 -21.29 21.56
CA GLN A 295 -4.87 -20.36 20.95
C GLN A 295 -4.36 -20.04 19.55
N THR A 296 -5.19 -20.27 18.54
CA THR A 296 -4.89 -19.94 17.14
C THR A 296 -5.10 -18.45 16.87
N PRO A 297 -4.23 -17.80 16.08
CA PRO A 297 -4.35 -16.39 15.72
C PRO A 297 -5.56 -16.11 14.83
N VAL A 298 -6.04 -14.86 14.89
CA VAL A 298 -7.07 -14.31 14.01
C VAL A 298 -6.62 -12.96 13.44
N ALA A 299 -6.84 -12.72 12.14
CA ALA A 299 -6.51 -11.46 11.47
C ALA A 299 -7.74 -10.78 10.84
N PHE A 300 -7.63 -9.48 10.64
CA PHE A 300 -8.47 -8.69 9.74
C PHE A 300 -7.68 -8.41 8.46
N LEU A 301 -8.23 -8.77 7.30
CA LEU A 301 -7.75 -8.37 5.99
C LEU A 301 -8.73 -7.38 5.38
N VAL A 302 -8.28 -6.14 5.21
CA VAL A 302 -9.16 -5.04 4.80
C VAL A 302 -8.62 -4.38 3.54
N CYS A 303 -9.47 -4.27 2.52
CA CYS A 303 -9.18 -3.52 1.29
C CYS A 303 -10.28 -2.47 1.03
N ASN A 304 -10.11 -1.67 -0.02
CA ASN A 304 -11.08 -0.66 -0.45
C ASN A 304 -11.37 -0.77 -1.95
N PHE A 305 -11.71 -1.97 -2.42
CA PHE A 305 -12.07 -2.25 -3.81
C PHE A 305 -13.43 -1.67 -4.18
N THR A 306 -13.67 -1.60 -5.49
CA THR A 306 -14.95 -1.15 -6.04
C THR A 306 -16.09 -2.09 -5.56
N PRO A 307 -17.13 -1.57 -4.88
CA PRO A 307 -18.26 -2.39 -4.44
C PRO A 307 -19.08 -2.91 -5.64
N PRO A 308 -19.79 -4.04 -5.51
CA PRO A 308 -20.71 -4.50 -6.54
C PRO A 308 -21.85 -3.50 -6.73
N VAL A 309 -22.26 -3.25 -7.98
CA VAL A 309 -23.37 -2.36 -8.33
C VAL A 309 -24.49 -3.18 -8.96
N ASP A 310 -25.72 -3.02 -8.47
CA ASP A 310 -26.94 -3.60 -9.05
C ASP A 310 -26.86 -5.12 -9.34
N GLY A 311 -26.14 -5.88 -8.49
CA GLY A 311 -25.99 -7.33 -8.61
C GLY A 311 -24.94 -7.81 -9.62
N GLN A 312 -24.18 -6.90 -10.23
CA GLN A 312 -23.07 -7.25 -11.13
C GLN A 312 -21.90 -7.88 -10.37
N PRO A 313 -21.13 -8.80 -11.00
CA PRO A 313 -19.95 -9.38 -10.38
C PRO A 313 -18.91 -8.30 -10.10
N THR A 314 -18.26 -8.38 -8.94
CA THR A 314 -17.06 -7.57 -8.67
C THR A 314 -15.92 -8.04 -9.57
N LEU A 315 -15.50 -7.17 -10.48
CA LEU A 315 -14.34 -7.36 -11.33
C LEU A 315 -13.21 -6.46 -10.83
N LEU A 316 -12.06 -7.06 -10.54
CA LEU A 316 -10.89 -6.37 -10.02
C LEU A 316 -10.01 -5.87 -11.18
N THR A 317 -9.36 -4.74 -10.97
CA THR A 317 -8.16 -4.37 -11.74
C THR A 317 -6.97 -5.24 -11.32
N HIS A 318 -5.92 -5.30 -12.14
CA HIS A 318 -4.72 -6.05 -11.76
C HIS A 318 -4.02 -5.42 -10.54
N GLU A 319 -4.10 -4.09 -10.38
CA GLU A 319 -3.65 -3.37 -9.17
C GLU A 319 -4.40 -3.85 -7.90
N GLU A 320 -5.72 -4.01 -7.96
CA GLU A 320 -6.52 -4.54 -6.84
C GLU A 320 -6.18 -6.02 -6.55
N VAL A 321 -5.80 -6.81 -7.56
CA VAL A 321 -5.32 -8.18 -7.36
C VAL A 321 -3.97 -8.18 -6.62
N LEU A 322 -3.04 -7.30 -6.98
CA LEU A 322 -1.77 -7.12 -6.27
C LEU A 322 -2.03 -6.72 -4.81
N THR A 323 -2.89 -5.73 -4.56
CA THR A 323 -3.28 -5.35 -3.19
C THR A 323 -3.82 -6.53 -2.38
N LEU A 324 -4.66 -7.38 -2.98
CA LEU A 324 -5.20 -8.53 -2.26
C LEU A 324 -4.11 -9.54 -1.89
N PHE A 325 -3.16 -9.81 -2.80
CA PHE A 325 -2.02 -10.70 -2.53
C PHE A 325 -1.09 -10.10 -1.47
N HIS A 326 -0.84 -8.80 -1.53
CA HIS A 326 -0.07 -8.06 -0.52
C HIS A 326 -0.64 -8.27 0.89
N GLU A 327 -1.92 -7.93 1.08
CA GLU A 327 -2.56 -8.08 2.40
C GLU A 327 -2.60 -9.54 2.86
N PHE A 328 -2.84 -10.47 1.93
CA PHE A 328 -2.82 -11.88 2.26
C PHE A 328 -1.44 -12.37 2.71
N GLY A 329 -0.35 -11.82 2.15
CA GLY A 329 1.02 -12.12 2.59
C GLY A 329 1.27 -11.69 4.04
N HIS A 330 0.82 -10.49 4.45
CA HIS A 330 0.81 -10.11 5.86
C HIS A 330 -0.04 -11.08 6.70
N GLY A 331 -1.24 -11.42 6.22
CA GLY A 331 -2.12 -12.39 6.86
C GLY A 331 -1.44 -13.74 7.09
N LEU A 332 -0.72 -14.26 6.10
CA LEU A 332 0.03 -15.51 6.23
C LEU A 332 1.12 -15.42 7.29
N HIS A 333 1.85 -14.30 7.37
CA HIS A 333 2.90 -14.11 8.36
C HIS A 333 2.34 -14.18 9.79
N HIS A 334 1.17 -13.56 10.03
CA HIS A 334 0.50 -13.66 11.33
C HIS A 334 -0.09 -15.04 11.60
N LEU A 335 -0.80 -15.60 10.62
CA LEU A 335 -1.65 -16.78 10.82
C LEU A 335 -0.86 -18.09 10.82
N LEU A 336 0.31 -18.13 10.18
CA LEU A 336 1.12 -19.33 10.07
C LEU A 336 2.20 -19.44 11.14
N THR A 337 2.42 -18.41 11.97
CA THR A 337 3.37 -18.47 13.08
C THR A 337 3.26 -19.75 13.92
N ARG A 338 4.41 -20.31 14.32
CA ARG A 338 4.50 -21.38 15.32
C ARG A 338 4.99 -20.91 16.69
N VAL A 339 5.24 -19.62 16.83
CA VAL A 339 5.66 -19.00 18.09
C VAL A 339 4.45 -18.87 19.00
N ASP A 340 4.57 -19.42 20.21
CA ASP A 340 3.46 -19.43 21.18
C ASP A 340 3.57 -18.30 22.23
N GLU A 341 4.57 -17.43 22.12
CA GLU A 341 4.75 -16.25 22.98
C GLU A 341 4.18 -15.01 22.26
N PRO A 342 3.05 -14.43 22.74
CA PRO A 342 2.36 -13.34 22.05
C PRO A 342 3.25 -12.17 21.64
N ALA A 343 4.20 -11.80 22.51
CA ALA A 343 5.06 -10.64 22.31
C ALA A 343 5.96 -10.73 21.06
N VAL A 344 6.17 -11.95 20.54
CA VAL A 344 7.03 -12.23 19.37
C VAL A 344 6.37 -13.19 18.38
N ALA A 345 5.05 -13.38 18.48
CA ALA A 345 4.30 -14.27 17.61
C ALA A 345 3.70 -13.54 16.41
N GLY A 346 3.73 -14.19 15.25
CA GLY A 346 3.13 -13.62 14.04
C GLY A 346 3.96 -12.43 13.58
N ILE A 347 3.31 -11.28 13.41
CA ILE A 347 4.00 -10.04 13.07
C ILE A 347 4.55 -9.30 14.30
N ASN A 348 4.22 -9.72 15.52
CA ASN A 348 4.72 -9.08 16.74
C ASN A 348 6.23 -9.31 16.89
N GLY A 349 6.94 -8.27 17.29
CA GLY A 349 8.39 -8.29 17.46
C GLY A 349 9.20 -8.39 16.16
N VAL A 350 8.53 -8.47 14.99
CA VAL A 350 9.22 -8.40 13.70
C VAL A 350 9.59 -6.94 13.41
N PRO A 351 10.87 -6.65 13.11
CA PRO A 351 11.30 -5.33 12.66
C PRO A 351 10.46 -4.80 11.49
N TRP A 352 10.10 -3.53 11.55
CA TRP A 352 9.15 -2.94 10.61
C TRP A 352 9.66 -2.84 9.17
N ASP A 353 10.98 -2.77 9.00
CA ASP A 353 11.67 -2.86 7.71
C ASP A 353 11.83 -4.29 7.17
N ALA A 354 11.31 -5.28 7.89
CA ALA A 354 11.14 -6.66 7.43
C ALA A 354 9.67 -7.10 7.31
N VAL A 355 8.72 -6.41 7.95
CA VAL A 355 7.32 -6.87 8.01
C VAL A 355 6.65 -6.95 6.63
N GLU A 356 7.11 -6.10 5.72
CA GLU A 356 6.64 -5.97 4.34
C GLU A 356 7.14 -7.12 3.45
N LEU A 357 8.17 -7.88 3.87
CA LEU A 357 8.75 -8.96 3.06
C LEU A 357 7.68 -9.97 2.63
N PRO A 358 6.90 -10.61 3.52
CA PRO A 358 5.89 -11.60 3.08
C PRO A 358 4.76 -11.02 2.22
N SER A 359 4.40 -9.76 2.43
CA SER A 359 3.34 -9.08 1.66
C SER A 359 3.75 -8.89 0.21
N GLN A 360 4.83 -8.16 -0.02
CA GLN A 360 5.40 -7.89 -1.33
C GLN A 360 5.90 -9.16 -2.03
N PHE A 361 6.37 -10.15 -1.26
CA PHE A 361 6.79 -11.42 -1.80
C PHE A 361 5.64 -12.09 -2.55
N LEU A 362 4.45 -12.16 -1.93
CA LEU A 362 3.31 -12.87 -2.51
C LEU A 362 2.79 -12.19 -3.78
N GLU A 363 2.94 -10.86 -3.92
CA GLU A 363 2.57 -10.11 -5.13
C GLU A 363 3.27 -10.63 -6.41
N ASN A 364 4.45 -11.23 -6.29
CA ASN A 364 5.19 -11.72 -7.45
C ASN A 364 4.43 -12.78 -8.24
N TRP A 365 3.56 -13.57 -7.60
CA TRP A 365 2.72 -14.57 -8.27
C TRP A 365 1.67 -13.93 -9.18
N CYS A 366 1.29 -12.67 -8.99
CA CYS A 366 0.37 -11.96 -9.88
C CYS A 366 1.00 -11.63 -11.26
N TRP A 367 2.30 -11.86 -11.43
CA TRP A 367 3.04 -11.64 -12.68
C TRP A 367 3.44 -12.93 -13.38
N GLN A 368 3.26 -14.08 -12.73
CA GLN A 368 3.71 -15.37 -13.26
C GLN A 368 2.62 -16.08 -14.04
N ARG A 369 2.97 -16.68 -15.18
CA ARG A 369 2.00 -17.32 -16.06
C ARG A 369 1.24 -18.45 -15.36
N GLU A 370 1.95 -19.38 -14.72
CA GLU A 370 1.28 -20.54 -14.12
C GLU A 370 0.36 -20.15 -12.95
N ALA A 371 0.66 -19.04 -12.27
CA ALA A 371 -0.19 -18.50 -11.22
C ALA A 371 -1.37 -17.69 -11.77
N LEU A 372 -1.16 -16.87 -12.81
CA LEU A 372 -2.22 -16.14 -13.50
C LEU A 372 -3.29 -17.06 -14.06
N ASP A 373 -2.91 -18.23 -14.58
CA ASP A 373 -3.89 -19.23 -15.05
C ASP A 373 -4.81 -19.76 -13.92
N LEU A 374 -4.41 -19.61 -12.64
CA LEU A 374 -5.23 -19.95 -11.46
C LEU A 374 -6.18 -18.81 -11.07
N ILE A 375 -5.71 -17.56 -11.17
CA ILE A 375 -6.43 -16.37 -10.68
C ILE A 375 -7.23 -15.62 -11.76
N ALA A 376 -6.96 -15.88 -13.04
CA ALA A 376 -7.58 -15.19 -14.17
C ALA A 376 -8.43 -16.12 -15.04
N ALA A 377 -9.66 -15.70 -15.32
CA ALA A 377 -10.56 -16.29 -16.31
C ALA A 377 -11.65 -15.28 -16.67
N HIS A 378 -12.04 -15.20 -17.95
CA HIS A 378 -13.05 -14.26 -18.40
C HIS A 378 -14.40 -14.53 -17.70
N HIS A 379 -15.00 -13.52 -17.07
CA HIS A 379 -16.16 -13.69 -16.20
C HIS A 379 -17.41 -14.27 -16.90
N GLU A 380 -17.58 -14.02 -18.20
CA GLU A 380 -18.73 -14.54 -18.97
C GLU A 380 -18.44 -15.87 -19.66
N SER A 381 -17.25 -16.03 -20.26
CA SER A 381 -16.93 -17.18 -21.11
C SER A 381 -16.16 -18.28 -20.39
N GLY A 382 -15.50 -17.95 -19.28
CA GLY A 382 -14.57 -18.83 -18.58
C GLY A 382 -13.23 -19.01 -19.29
N ASP A 383 -12.98 -18.30 -20.39
CA ASP A 383 -11.74 -18.45 -21.15
C ASP A 383 -10.53 -17.99 -20.32
N PRO A 384 -9.37 -18.69 -20.42
CA PRO A 384 -8.16 -18.28 -19.73
C PRO A 384 -7.61 -16.97 -20.29
N LEU A 385 -6.71 -16.32 -19.54
CA LEU A 385 -6.02 -15.12 -20.01
C LEU A 385 -5.24 -15.43 -21.31
N PRO A 386 -5.59 -14.78 -22.44
CA PRO A 386 -4.92 -15.01 -23.71
C PRO A 386 -3.42 -14.76 -23.61
N GLY A 387 -2.62 -15.58 -24.29
CA GLY A 387 -1.15 -15.45 -24.26
C GLY A 387 -0.64 -14.09 -24.74
N ASP A 388 -1.35 -13.43 -25.65
CA ASP A 388 -1.02 -12.08 -26.10
C ASP A 388 -1.29 -11.02 -25.01
N LEU A 389 -2.42 -11.10 -24.31
CA LEU A 389 -2.73 -10.21 -23.18
C LEU A 389 -1.74 -10.42 -22.02
N PHE A 390 -1.35 -11.66 -21.73
CA PHE A 390 -0.30 -11.95 -20.76
C PHE A 390 1.02 -11.27 -21.12
N LYS A 391 1.49 -11.42 -22.37
CA LYS A 391 2.74 -10.77 -22.82
C LYS A 391 2.70 -9.26 -22.66
N ARG A 392 1.56 -8.63 -22.98
CA ARG A 392 1.37 -7.18 -22.82
C ARG A 392 1.36 -6.76 -21.35
N LEU A 393 0.68 -7.51 -20.49
CA LEU A 393 0.71 -7.31 -19.03
C LEU A 393 2.15 -7.40 -18.49
N SER A 394 2.88 -8.45 -18.83
CA SER A 394 4.27 -8.63 -18.40
C SER A 394 5.18 -7.51 -18.92
N ALA A 395 5.02 -7.09 -20.17
CA ALA A 395 5.80 -5.99 -20.74
C ALA A 395 5.53 -4.64 -20.04
N ALA A 396 4.33 -4.45 -19.49
CA ALA A 396 3.95 -3.24 -18.76
C ALA A 396 4.36 -3.26 -17.28
N ARG A 397 4.92 -4.36 -16.74
CA ARG A 397 5.33 -4.45 -15.32
C ARG A 397 6.25 -3.30 -14.90
N CYS A 398 7.20 -2.95 -15.78
CA CYS A 398 8.19 -1.89 -15.52
C CYS A 398 7.77 -0.53 -16.11
N PHE A 399 6.52 -0.37 -16.57
CA PHE A 399 6.10 0.89 -17.16
C PHE A 399 6.02 1.99 -16.10
N GLN A 400 6.81 3.05 -16.27
CA GLN A 400 6.91 4.17 -15.32
C GLN A 400 7.39 3.79 -13.91
N SER A 401 8.11 2.66 -13.79
CA SER A 401 8.62 2.17 -12.51
C SER A 401 9.62 3.14 -11.88
N ALA A 402 10.43 3.86 -12.68
CA ALA A 402 11.42 4.78 -12.15
C ALA A 402 10.74 6.00 -11.48
N ARG A 403 9.71 6.57 -12.13
CA ARG A 403 8.91 7.66 -11.54
C ARG A 403 8.14 7.21 -10.30
N ALA A 404 7.60 5.99 -10.31
CA ALA A 404 6.94 5.41 -9.14
C ALA A 404 7.93 5.23 -7.96
N MET A 405 9.14 4.72 -8.25
CA MET A 405 10.20 4.57 -7.25
C MET A 405 10.67 5.92 -6.70
N LEU A 406 10.89 6.94 -7.55
CA LEU A 406 11.22 8.29 -7.07
C LEU A 406 10.12 8.87 -6.17
N ARG A 407 8.86 8.57 -6.43
CA ARG A 407 7.75 9.00 -5.57
C ARG A 407 7.82 8.33 -4.20
N GLN A 408 8.14 7.04 -4.13
CA GLN A 408 8.37 6.35 -2.86
C GLN A 408 9.59 6.92 -2.12
N LEU A 409 10.68 7.19 -2.84
CA LEU A 409 11.88 7.82 -2.29
C LEU A 409 11.59 9.23 -1.74
N GLU A 410 10.72 10.03 -2.40
CA GLU A 410 10.25 11.31 -1.86
C GLU A 410 9.64 11.14 -0.47
N PHE A 411 8.74 10.16 -0.31
CA PHE A 411 8.06 9.89 0.95
C PHE A 411 9.03 9.39 2.03
N SER A 412 9.91 8.45 1.70
CA SER A 412 10.88 7.89 2.65
C SER A 412 11.88 8.94 3.13
N ILE A 413 12.42 9.77 2.22
CA ILE A 413 13.39 10.81 2.58
C ILE A 413 12.71 11.94 3.36
N PHE A 414 11.49 12.32 2.98
CA PHE A 414 10.70 13.29 3.74
C PHE A 414 10.42 12.84 5.17
N ASP A 415 9.94 11.60 5.35
CA ASP A 415 9.72 10.99 6.66
C ASP A 415 11.01 10.97 7.50
N LEU A 416 12.11 10.49 6.93
CA LEU A 416 13.39 10.38 7.64
C LEU A 416 13.88 11.77 8.09
N ARG A 417 13.80 12.80 7.23
CA ARG A 417 14.23 14.16 7.57
C ARG A 417 13.36 14.79 8.66
N LEU A 418 12.04 14.60 8.60
CA LEU A 418 11.13 15.07 9.65
C LEU A 418 11.44 14.48 11.03
N HIS A 419 11.86 13.23 11.09
CA HIS A 419 12.08 12.56 12.37
C HIS A 419 13.53 12.58 12.86
N SER A 420 14.49 12.99 12.00
CA SER A 420 15.91 13.06 12.36
C SER A 420 16.47 14.48 12.50
N ARG A 421 15.97 15.46 11.72
CA ARG A 421 16.58 16.80 11.62
C ARG A 421 15.64 17.96 11.91
N PHE A 422 14.35 17.80 11.66
CA PHE A 422 13.37 18.87 11.84
C PHE A 422 13.28 19.32 13.31
N ASP A 423 13.27 20.63 13.51
CA ASP A 423 13.10 21.26 14.82
C ASP A 423 11.69 21.88 14.89
N PRO A 424 10.75 21.30 15.67
CA PRO A 424 9.41 21.86 15.83
C PRO A 424 9.37 23.26 16.46
N ASP A 425 10.43 23.67 17.16
CA ASP A 425 10.58 25.00 17.76
C ASP A 425 11.35 25.97 16.84
N GLY A 426 11.79 25.50 15.66
CA GLY A 426 12.56 26.26 14.68
C GLY A 426 11.72 27.12 13.73
N GLU A 427 12.39 27.78 12.78
CA GLU A 427 11.73 28.61 11.75
C GLU A 427 11.34 27.81 10.50
N GLU A 428 11.95 26.64 10.29
CA GLU A 428 11.65 25.76 9.16
C GLU A 428 10.28 25.10 9.35
N THR A 429 9.46 25.11 8.30
CA THR A 429 8.14 24.49 8.28
C THR A 429 8.20 23.09 7.67
N ILE A 430 7.24 22.24 8.03
CA ILE A 430 7.08 20.90 7.40
C ILE A 430 7.00 21.00 5.87
N GLN A 431 6.34 22.04 5.33
CA GLN A 431 6.25 22.27 3.89
C GLN A 431 7.63 22.58 3.28
N GLN A 432 8.46 23.39 3.93
CA GLN A 432 9.82 23.69 3.46
C GLN A 432 10.69 22.43 3.42
N VAL A 433 10.61 21.55 4.43
CA VAL A 433 11.30 20.25 4.41
C VAL A 433 10.89 19.43 3.18
N LEU A 434 9.59 19.37 2.89
CA LEU A 434 9.07 18.64 1.73
C LEU A 434 9.54 19.25 0.41
N ASP A 435 9.52 20.58 0.31
CA ASP A 435 9.95 21.31 -0.89
C ASP A 435 11.45 21.09 -1.15
N ASP A 436 12.28 21.08 -0.11
CA ASP A 436 13.72 20.77 -0.21
C ASP A 436 13.99 19.32 -0.63
N VAL A 437 13.19 18.36 -0.14
CA VAL A 437 13.25 16.97 -0.60
C VAL A 437 12.90 16.90 -2.09
N ARG A 438 11.78 17.50 -2.50
CA ARG A 438 11.34 17.54 -3.91
C ARG A 438 12.36 18.19 -4.83
N ALA A 439 12.96 19.30 -4.42
CA ALA A 439 14.01 19.98 -5.18
C ALA A 439 15.24 19.07 -5.43
N SER A 440 15.53 18.15 -4.51
CA SER A 440 16.69 17.25 -4.63
C SER A 440 16.48 16.05 -5.56
N LEU A 441 15.26 15.53 -5.68
CA LEU A 441 15.00 14.24 -6.35
C LEU A 441 13.82 14.23 -7.34
N SER A 442 12.83 15.11 -7.18
CA SER A 442 11.63 15.05 -8.03
C SER A 442 11.96 15.50 -9.44
N VAL A 443 11.51 14.72 -10.43
CA VAL A 443 11.63 15.05 -11.85
C VAL A 443 10.47 15.93 -12.32
N ALA A 444 9.39 16.02 -11.53
CA ALA A 444 8.19 16.78 -11.84
C ALA A 444 7.89 17.83 -10.77
N GLU A 445 7.41 18.99 -11.20
CA GLU A 445 7.01 20.06 -10.30
C GLU A 445 5.65 19.75 -9.66
N SER A 446 5.56 19.93 -8.34
CA SER A 446 4.30 19.87 -7.62
C SER A 446 3.71 21.27 -7.50
N PRO A 447 2.38 21.45 -7.65
CA PRO A 447 1.77 22.76 -7.46
C PRO A 447 2.02 23.31 -6.05
N PRO A 448 2.18 24.64 -5.87
CA PRO A 448 2.51 25.24 -4.56
C PRO A 448 1.40 25.05 -3.50
N TYR A 449 0.17 24.77 -3.94
CA TYR A 449 -0.95 24.42 -3.06
C TYR A 449 -0.93 22.96 -2.59
N ASN A 450 0.00 22.13 -3.06
CA ASN A 450 0.04 20.71 -2.68
C ASN A 450 0.31 20.59 -1.16
N ARG A 451 -0.57 19.83 -0.47
CA ARG A 451 -0.54 19.57 0.98
C ARG A 451 -0.63 18.08 1.27
N PHE A 452 0.05 17.27 0.47
CA PHE A 452 0.02 15.81 0.58
C PHE A 452 0.27 15.33 2.03
N GLN A 453 1.21 15.97 2.74
CA GLN A 453 1.61 15.61 4.09
C GLN A 453 0.45 15.64 5.10
N HIS A 454 -0.56 16.50 4.89
CA HIS A 454 -1.75 16.61 5.75
C HIS A 454 -2.65 15.37 5.70
N ALA A 455 -2.43 14.49 4.72
CA ALA A 455 -3.10 13.20 4.61
C ALA A 455 -2.11 12.03 4.55
N PHE A 456 -0.87 12.22 5.01
CA PHE A 456 0.14 11.16 5.03
C PHE A 456 0.04 10.29 6.29
N SER A 457 -1.07 9.55 6.38
CA SER A 457 -1.42 8.74 7.56
C SER A 457 -0.37 7.70 7.96
N HIS A 458 0.44 7.19 7.02
CA HIS A 458 1.48 6.20 7.33
C HIS A 458 2.42 6.66 8.45
N ILE A 459 2.80 7.94 8.44
CA ILE A 459 3.77 8.49 9.40
C ILE A 459 3.09 9.31 10.50
N PHE A 460 1.89 9.86 10.30
CA PHE A 460 1.20 10.69 11.31
C PHE A 460 0.06 9.98 12.04
N ALA A 461 -0.36 8.80 11.60
CA ALA A 461 -1.41 8.01 12.25
C ALA A 461 -1.23 6.49 12.08
N GLY A 462 -0.02 6.06 11.70
CA GLY A 462 0.34 4.68 11.39
C GLY A 462 1.72 4.32 11.92
N GLY A 463 2.14 3.07 11.70
CA GLY A 463 3.38 2.53 12.27
C GLY A 463 4.68 2.98 11.59
N TYR A 464 4.63 3.79 10.53
CA TYR A 464 5.79 4.06 9.66
C TYR A 464 6.51 5.38 9.97
N ALA A 465 6.27 6.00 11.12
CA ALA A 465 7.03 7.17 11.55
C ALA A 465 8.53 6.84 11.64
N ALA A 466 9.37 7.61 10.93
CA ALA A 466 10.80 7.30 10.74
C ALA A 466 11.07 5.88 10.20
N GLY A 467 10.12 5.36 9.42
CA GLY A 467 10.07 3.98 8.99
C GLY A 467 9.50 3.81 7.60
N TYR A 468 9.13 4.87 6.88
CA TYR A 468 8.52 4.73 5.55
C TYR A 468 9.49 4.14 4.51
N TYR A 469 10.80 4.22 4.74
CA TYR A 469 11.82 3.51 3.95
C TYR A 469 11.65 1.99 3.94
N SER A 470 10.94 1.43 4.93
CA SER A 470 10.68 0.00 5.11
C SER A 470 10.05 -0.64 3.87
N TYR A 471 9.22 0.08 3.12
CA TYR A 471 8.64 -0.42 1.87
C TYR A 471 9.71 -0.79 0.84
N LEU A 472 10.64 0.14 0.55
CA LEU A 472 11.73 -0.10 -0.41
C LEU A 472 12.77 -1.07 0.14
N TRP A 473 13.03 -1.01 1.45
CA TRP A 473 13.96 -1.92 2.10
C TRP A 473 13.48 -3.38 2.02
N ALA A 474 12.21 -3.61 2.34
CA ALA A 474 11.61 -4.92 2.22
C ALA A 474 11.38 -5.33 0.76
N GLU A 475 11.27 -4.39 -0.19
CA GLU A 475 11.16 -4.73 -1.60
C GLU A 475 12.45 -5.37 -2.11
N VAL A 476 13.60 -4.95 -1.59
CA VAL A 476 14.88 -5.64 -1.81
C VAL A 476 14.83 -7.07 -1.27
N LEU A 477 14.36 -7.25 -0.03
CA LEU A 477 14.22 -8.59 0.57
C LEU A 477 13.25 -9.44 -0.27
N SER A 478 12.10 -8.90 -0.65
CA SER A 478 11.05 -9.58 -1.40
C SER A 478 11.52 -9.99 -2.79
N ALA A 479 12.12 -9.06 -3.55
CA ALA A 479 12.62 -9.33 -4.88
C ALA A 479 13.66 -10.45 -4.87
N ASP A 480 14.59 -10.41 -3.91
CA ASP A 480 15.63 -11.42 -3.77
C ASP A 480 15.10 -12.75 -3.21
N ALA A 481 14.13 -12.71 -2.29
CA ALA A 481 13.44 -13.90 -1.82
C ALA A 481 12.71 -14.62 -2.96
N PHE A 482 12.03 -13.86 -3.82
CA PHE A 482 11.38 -14.39 -5.01
C PHE A 482 12.39 -14.90 -6.04
N GLY A 483 13.58 -14.32 -6.13
CA GLY A 483 14.68 -14.82 -6.97
C GLY A 483 15.01 -16.30 -6.71
N ALA A 484 14.90 -16.78 -5.46
CA ALA A 484 15.06 -18.21 -5.16
C ALA A 484 14.03 -19.09 -5.90
N PHE A 485 12.79 -18.61 -6.04
CA PHE A 485 11.73 -19.29 -6.78
C PHE A 485 11.93 -19.18 -8.30
N GLU A 486 12.53 -18.09 -8.80
CA GLU A 486 12.91 -18.01 -10.21
C GLU A 486 14.03 -19.00 -10.56
N GLU A 487 14.94 -19.26 -9.62
CA GLU A 487 16.04 -20.23 -9.76
C GLU A 487 15.56 -21.69 -9.75
N SER A 488 14.56 -22.03 -8.91
CA SER A 488 14.08 -23.42 -8.70
C SER A 488 12.77 -23.77 -9.40
N GLY A 489 11.98 -22.76 -9.78
CA GLY A 489 10.59 -22.87 -10.24
C GLY A 489 9.60 -22.26 -9.23
N ILE A 490 8.61 -21.51 -9.73
CA ILE A 490 7.73 -20.66 -8.92
C ILE A 490 6.76 -21.40 -7.97
N PHE A 491 6.66 -22.72 -8.12
CA PHE A 491 5.91 -23.62 -7.24
C PHE A 491 6.80 -24.76 -6.72
N ASP A 492 8.11 -24.54 -6.64
CA ASP A 492 9.01 -25.51 -6.03
C ASP A 492 8.67 -25.71 -4.55
N SER A 493 8.33 -26.95 -4.19
CA SER A 493 7.85 -27.29 -2.85
C SER A 493 8.93 -27.17 -1.78
N ALA A 494 10.20 -27.43 -2.12
CA ALA A 494 11.29 -27.31 -1.16
C ALA A 494 11.53 -25.85 -0.79
N THR A 495 11.54 -24.96 -1.79
CA THR A 495 11.70 -23.51 -1.61
C THR A 495 10.49 -22.91 -0.88
N GLY A 496 9.27 -23.32 -1.23
CA GLY A 496 8.05 -22.96 -0.51
C GLY A 496 8.07 -23.37 0.97
N GLN A 497 8.49 -24.60 1.26
CA GLN A 497 8.61 -25.08 2.64
C GLN A 497 9.72 -24.36 3.41
N ALA A 498 10.85 -24.02 2.76
CA ALA A 498 11.92 -23.25 3.38
C ALA A 498 11.43 -21.83 3.74
N PHE A 499 10.73 -21.14 2.84
CA PHE A 499 10.16 -19.83 3.12
C PHE A 499 9.13 -19.89 4.26
N LEU A 500 8.27 -20.92 4.28
CA LEU A 500 7.34 -21.16 5.37
C LEU A 500 8.07 -21.30 6.72
N ASN A 501 9.07 -22.17 6.78
CA ASN A 501 9.76 -22.51 8.03
C ASN A 501 10.67 -21.40 8.56
N GLU A 502 11.34 -20.67 7.67
CA GLU A 502 12.35 -19.67 8.05
C GLU A 502 11.77 -18.26 8.11
N VAL A 503 10.68 -17.95 7.41
CA VAL A 503 10.07 -16.62 7.42
C VAL A 503 8.72 -16.63 8.12
N LEU A 504 7.74 -17.38 7.62
CA LEU A 504 6.35 -17.27 8.08
C LEU A 504 6.08 -17.91 9.46
N GLU A 505 6.82 -18.95 9.85
CA GLU A 505 6.58 -19.67 11.10
C GLU A 505 7.34 -19.08 12.32
N LYS A 506 8.27 -18.15 12.11
CA LYS A 506 9.28 -17.72 13.10
C LYS A 506 8.96 -16.48 13.91
N GLY A 507 8.04 -15.63 13.43
CA GLY A 507 7.72 -14.35 14.05
C GLY A 507 8.95 -13.52 14.42
N GLY A 508 8.87 -12.76 15.52
CA GLY A 508 9.95 -11.88 16.01
C GLY A 508 11.00 -12.56 16.90
N VAL A 509 11.20 -13.88 16.80
CA VAL A 509 12.11 -14.62 17.71
C VAL A 509 13.58 -14.46 17.32
N GLU A 510 13.86 -14.38 16.03
CA GLU A 510 15.21 -14.27 15.47
C GLU A 510 15.30 -13.01 14.60
N SER A 511 16.52 -12.51 14.35
CA SER A 511 16.72 -11.35 13.47
C SER A 511 16.23 -11.67 12.05
N PRO A 512 15.49 -10.77 11.38
CA PRO A 512 15.07 -11.00 10.01
C PRO A 512 16.22 -11.22 9.03
N LEU A 513 17.40 -10.65 9.28
CA LEU A 513 18.58 -10.88 8.44
C LEU A 513 19.09 -12.32 8.57
N ASP A 514 19.05 -12.87 9.79
CA ASP A 514 19.45 -14.26 10.06
C ASP A 514 18.45 -15.23 9.43
N LEU A 515 17.15 -14.97 9.59
CA LEU A 515 16.06 -15.73 8.97
C LEU A 515 16.13 -15.69 7.44
N PHE A 516 16.35 -14.50 6.87
CA PHE A 516 16.54 -14.32 5.43
C PHE A 516 17.76 -15.08 4.94
N THR A 517 18.88 -15.01 5.67
CA THR A 517 20.11 -15.74 5.32
C THR A 517 19.93 -17.25 5.44
N ALA A 518 19.17 -17.73 6.43
CA ALA A 518 18.82 -19.14 6.56
C ALA A 518 17.98 -19.63 5.37
N PHE A 519 17.05 -18.79 4.89
CA PHE A 519 16.24 -19.08 3.70
C PHE A 519 17.05 -19.00 2.39
N ARG A 520 17.76 -17.89 2.14
CA ARG A 520 18.47 -17.64 0.88
C ARG A 520 19.87 -18.24 0.78
N GLY A 521 20.47 -18.59 1.91
CA GLY A 521 21.88 -18.98 2.01
C GLY A 521 22.87 -17.83 1.91
N ARG A 522 22.40 -16.58 1.80
CA ARG A 522 23.22 -15.36 1.73
C ARG A 522 22.41 -14.12 2.16
N ALA A 523 23.13 -13.01 2.40
CA ALA A 523 22.54 -11.70 2.63
C ALA A 523 21.76 -11.17 1.40
N PRO A 524 20.78 -10.27 1.59
CA PRO A 524 19.99 -9.69 0.51
C PRO A 524 20.81 -8.80 -0.42
N GLY A 525 20.46 -8.78 -1.70
CA GLY A 525 21.11 -7.96 -2.73
C GLY A 525 20.13 -7.06 -3.49
N ILE A 526 20.51 -5.79 -3.68
CA ILE A 526 19.69 -4.78 -4.37
C ILE A 526 19.45 -5.07 -5.86
N ASP A 527 20.33 -5.85 -6.49
CA ASP A 527 20.28 -6.13 -7.92
C ASP A 527 18.96 -6.80 -8.33
N ALA A 528 18.38 -7.65 -7.47
CA ALA A 528 17.10 -8.28 -7.73
C ALA A 528 15.97 -7.25 -7.88
N LEU A 529 15.93 -6.25 -6.99
CA LEU A 529 14.98 -5.14 -7.09
C LEU A 529 15.19 -4.36 -8.38
N LEU A 530 16.43 -3.98 -8.70
CA LEU A 530 16.73 -3.23 -9.92
C LEU A 530 16.30 -3.98 -11.18
N HIS A 531 16.53 -5.30 -11.24
CA HIS A 531 16.06 -6.12 -12.36
C HIS A 531 14.53 -6.17 -12.44
N GLN A 532 13.84 -6.36 -11.31
CA GLN A 532 12.37 -6.41 -11.28
C GLN A 532 11.71 -5.07 -11.59
N SER A 533 12.39 -3.95 -11.27
CA SER A 533 11.95 -2.60 -11.61
C SER A 533 12.37 -2.17 -13.01
N GLY A 534 13.20 -2.95 -13.74
CA GLY A 534 13.71 -2.57 -15.06
C GLY A 534 14.76 -1.45 -15.04
N LEU A 535 15.53 -1.35 -13.95
CA LEU A 535 16.53 -0.31 -13.67
C LEU A 535 17.97 -0.84 -13.56
N ALA A 536 18.20 -2.11 -13.90
CA ALA A 536 19.48 -2.81 -13.75
C ALA A 536 20.48 -2.52 -14.88
#